data_AF-A0A1Z7Z0H2-F1
#
_entry.id   AF-A0A1Z7Z0H2-F1
#
_cell.length_a   1.000
_cell.length_b   1.000
_cell.length_c   1.000
_cell.angle_alpha   90.00
_cell.angle_beta   90.00
_cell.angle_gamma   90.00
#
_symmetry.space_group_name_H-M   'P 1'
#
loop_
_entity.id
_entity.type
_entity.pdbx_description
1 polymer ?
#
loop_
_entity_poly.entity_id
_entity_poly.type
_entity_poly.pdbx_seq_one_letter_code
_entity_poly.pdbx_strand_id
1 'polypeptide(L)'
;MKTRYYIGILFLLLQVASVIYARFIPERFFCWGPYDNHTRFEVFVEINGQVLSSNEAEQRYKYKMKGWEQRSIYNIFSLISQYETTYGTQDNAKVSVVYSTNGHPQKEWNLEK
;
A
#
# COMPACT_ATOMS: atom_id res chain seq x y z
N MET A 1 -32.49 -33.23 -8.10
CA MET A 1 -32.95 -32.21 -7.13
C MET A 1 -31.93 -31.80 -6.06
N LYS A 2 -30.96 -32.64 -5.65
CA LYS A 2 -29.97 -32.27 -4.61
C LYS A 2 -28.81 -31.37 -5.10
N THR A 3 -28.46 -31.48 -6.38
CA THR A 3 -27.33 -30.74 -7.01
C THR A 3 -27.45 -29.23 -6.88
N ARG A 4 -28.64 -28.66 -7.07
CA ARG A 4 -28.88 -27.22 -6.89
C ARG A 4 -28.61 -26.72 -5.47
N TYR A 5 -28.84 -27.55 -4.45
CA TYR A 5 -28.55 -27.20 -3.06
C TYR A 5 -27.04 -27.21 -2.81
N TYR A 6 -26.31 -28.18 -3.34
CA TYR A 6 -24.84 -28.20 -3.24
C TYR A 6 -24.19 -27.01 -3.94
N ILE A 7 -24.68 -26.63 -5.14
CA ILE A 7 -24.20 -25.43 -5.84
C ILE A 7 -24.50 -24.17 -5.02
N GLY A 8 -25.71 -24.05 -4.45
CA GLY A 8 -26.07 -22.91 -3.60
C GLY A 8 -25.22 -22.82 -2.33
N ILE A 9 -24.99 -23.95 -1.64
CA ILE A 9 -24.14 -24.01 -0.45
C ILE A 9 -22.70 -23.65 -0.82
N LEU A 10 -22.16 -24.19 -1.91
CA LEU A 10 -20.82 -23.86 -2.38
C LEU A 10 -20.67 -22.36 -2.67
N PHE A 11 -21.66 -21.75 -3.32
CA PHE A 11 -21.67 -20.32 -3.59
C PHE A 11 -21.65 -19.48 -2.31
N LEU A 12 -22.44 -19.85 -1.30
CA LEU A 12 -22.44 -19.17 0.00
C LEU A 12 -21.09 -19.36 0.73
N LEU A 13 -20.51 -20.56 0.71
CA LEU A 13 -19.19 -20.82 1.29
C LEU A 13 -18.10 -19.99 0.61
N LEU A 14 -18.14 -19.85 -0.72
CA LEU A 14 -17.22 -19.01 -1.47
C LEU A 14 -17.36 -17.53 -1.08
N GLN A 15 -18.58 -17.04 -0.88
CA GLN A 15 -18.79 -15.66 -0.39
C GLN A 15 -18.20 -15.44 1.00
N VAL A 16 -18.48 -16.35 1.94
CA VAL A 16 -17.94 -16.27 3.31
C VAL A 16 -16.41 -16.32 3.29
N ALA A 17 -15.83 -17.24 2.51
CA ALA A 17 -14.38 -17.34 2.33
C ALA A 17 -13.80 -16.05 1.75
N SER A 18 -14.48 -15.41 0.80
CA SER A 18 -14.03 -14.15 0.18
C SER A 18 -14.03 -12.99 1.19
N VAL A 19 -15.04 -12.90 2.06
CA VAL A 19 -15.11 -11.90 3.14
C VAL A 19 -13.99 -12.11 4.16
N ILE A 20 -13.74 -13.37 4.54
CA ILE A 20 -12.64 -13.72 5.46
C ILE A 20 -11.30 -13.36 4.82
N TYR A 21 -11.08 -13.74 3.57
CA TYR A 21 -9.84 -13.42 2.85
C TYR A 21 -9.61 -11.90 2.75
N ALA A 22 -10.65 -11.13 2.43
CA ALA A 22 -10.57 -9.68 2.36
C ALA A 22 -10.20 -9.00 3.69
N ARG A 23 -10.29 -9.71 4.83
CA ARG A 23 -9.82 -9.18 6.11
C ARG A 23 -8.30 -9.14 6.26
N PHE A 24 -7.59 -9.95 5.49
CA PHE A 24 -6.14 -10.14 5.60
C PHE A 24 -5.34 -9.50 4.45
N ILE A 25 -6.01 -8.96 3.43
CA ILE A 25 -5.32 -8.26 2.33
C ILE A 25 -4.87 -6.85 2.77
N PRO A 26 -3.65 -6.40 2.39
CA PRO A 26 -3.16 -5.08 2.73
C PRO A 26 -4.02 -3.93 2.22
N GLU A 27 -4.66 -4.11 1.06
CA GLU A 27 -5.50 -3.15 0.33
C GLU A 27 -6.85 -2.88 1.00
N ARG A 28 -7.10 -3.48 2.17
CA ARG A 28 -8.30 -3.23 2.99
C ARG A 28 -8.52 -1.75 3.31
N PHE A 29 -7.53 -0.88 3.14
CA PHE A 29 -7.69 0.57 3.30
C PHE A 29 -8.62 1.22 2.25
N PHE A 30 -9.02 0.50 1.20
CA PHE A 30 -10.07 0.93 0.27
C PHE A 30 -11.50 0.53 0.72
N CYS A 31 -11.64 -0.23 1.81
CA CYS A 31 -12.97 -0.59 2.31
C CYS A 31 -13.69 0.65 2.88
N TRP A 32 -15.03 0.62 2.88
CA TRP A 32 -15.85 1.73 3.39
C TRP A 32 -15.66 2.00 4.91
N GLY A 33 -15.17 1.01 5.65
CA GLY A 33 -14.95 1.14 7.09
C GLY A 33 -13.82 2.13 7.43
N PRO A 34 -13.94 2.88 8.54
CA PRO A 34 -12.89 3.78 8.97
C PRO A 34 -11.59 3.02 9.24
N TYR A 35 -10.47 3.58 8.79
CA TYR A 35 -9.14 3.07 9.12
C TYR A 35 -8.66 3.74 10.42
N ASP A 36 -8.32 2.93 11.40
CA ASP A 36 -7.92 3.36 12.75
C ASP A 36 -6.39 3.47 12.92
N ASN A 37 -5.66 3.52 11.80
CA ASN A 37 -4.20 3.62 11.83
C ASN A 37 -3.75 5.04 11.52
N HIS A 38 -2.83 5.52 12.34
CA HIS A 38 -2.14 6.78 12.11
C HIS A 38 -0.66 6.47 11.94
N THR A 39 -0.16 6.62 10.71
CA THR A 39 1.22 6.28 10.39
C THR A 39 2.02 7.52 10.10
N ARG A 40 3.07 7.78 10.88
CA ARG A 40 4.08 8.77 10.53
C ARG A 40 5.04 8.14 9.53
N PHE A 41 5.33 8.81 8.43
CA PHE A 41 6.22 8.29 7.40
C PHE A 41 7.07 9.39 6.77
N GLU A 42 8.17 8.95 6.14
CA GLU A 42 9.04 9.74 5.28
C GLU A 42 9.59 8.85 4.17
N VAL A 43 9.54 9.35 2.94
CA VAL A 43 9.97 8.65 1.73
C VAL A 43 11.28 9.24 1.25
N PHE A 44 12.26 8.36 0.99
CA PHE A 44 13.54 8.71 0.41
C PHE A 44 13.63 8.11 -0.99
N VAL A 45 13.94 8.94 -1.97
CA VAL A 45 14.04 8.54 -3.37
C VAL A 45 15.40 8.95 -3.88
N GLU A 46 16.14 8.00 -4.42
CA GLU A 46 17.42 8.23 -5.08
C GLU A 46 17.29 7.82 -6.55
N ILE A 47 17.59 8.75 -7.46
CA ILE A 47 17.59 8.51 -8.91
C ILE A 47 19.02 8.74 -9.40
N ASN A 48 19.64 7.70 -9.98
CA ASN A 48 21.01 7.76 -10.50
C ASN A 48 22.04 8.36 -9.51
N GLY A 49 21.92 8.02 -8.21
CA GLY A 49 22.81 8.53 -7.17
C GLY A 49 22.45 9.91 -6.61
N GLN A 50 21.39 10.56 -7.11
CA GLN A 50 20.90 11.85 -6.60
C GLN A 50 19.65 11.65 -5.76
N VAL A 51 19.70 12.09 -4.51
CA VAL A 51 18.55 12.06 -3.60
C VAL A 51 17.61 13.21 -3.94
N LEU A 52 16.34 12.89 -4.21
CA LEU A 52 15.31 13.89 -4.44
C LEU A 52 14.96 14.61 -3.15
N SER A 53 14.70 15.91 -3.26
CA SER A 53 14.05 16.65 -2.20
C SER A 53 12.60 16.19 -1.99
N SER A 54 12.06 16.46 -0.81
CA SER A 54 10.65 16.15 -0.49
C SER A 54 9.69 16.72 -1.55
N ASN A 55 9.94 17.93 -2.06
CA ASN A 55 9.07 18.56 -3.06
C ASN A 55 9.16 17.84 -4.43
N GLU A 56 10.35 17.43 -4.84
CA GLU A 56 10.54 16.69 -6.10
C GLU A 56 9.88 15.31 -6.02
N ALA A 57 10.03 14.61 -4.89
CA ALA A 57 9.37 13.34 -4.66
C ALA A 57 7.83 13.50 -4.65
N GLU A 58 7.30 14.55 -4.03
CA GLU A 58 5.85 14.85 -4.06
C GLU A 58 5.37 15.16 -5.48
N GLN A 59 6.16 15.90 -6.26
CA GLN A 59 5.84 16.17 -7.66
C GLN A 59 5.88 14.91 -8.54
N ARG A 60 6.78 13.97 -8.26
CA ARG A 60 6.90 12.68 -8.96
C ARG A 60 5.67 11.82 -8.71
N TYR A 61 5.35 11.55 -7.44
CA TYR A 61 4.29 10.61 -7.06
C TYR A 61 2.91 11.25 -6.90
N LYS A 62 2.80 12.58 -7.03
CA LYS A 62 1.55 13.36 -6.88
C LYS A 62 0.85 13.12 -5.54
N TYR A 63 1.64 12.85 -4.50
CA TYR A 63 1.16 12.59 -3.15
C TYR A 63 2.17 13.09 -2.12
N LYS A 64 1.74 13.35 -0.89
CA LYS A 64 2.64 13.75 0.21
C LYS A 64 3.72 12.68 0.45
N MET A 65 4.98 13.09 0.60
CA MET A 65 6.11 12.17 0.79
C MET A 65 6.68 12.16 2.21
N LYS A 66 6.06 12.94 3.10
CA LYS A 66 6.34 12.91 4.54
C LYS A 66 5.12 13.31 5.34
N GLY A 67 5.17 13.03 6.63
CA GLY A 67 4.16 13.44 7.59
C GLY A 67 3.27 12.28 8.01
N TRP A 68 1.97 12.52 8.07
CA TRP A 68 1.00 11.57 8.62
C TRP A 68 0.11 10.98 7.54
N GLU A 69 0.07 9.65 7.42
CA GLU A 69 -0.91 8.90 6.66
C GLU A 69 -2.06 8.47 7.61
N GLN A 70 -3.27 8.87 7.23
CA GLN A 70 -4.52 8.56 7.93
C GLN A 70 -5.10 7.22 7.47
N ARG A 71 -4.61 6.72 6.33
CA ARG A 71 -4.88 5.39 5.82
C ARG A 71 -3.81 4.40 6.29
N SER A 72 -3.76 3.25 5.63
CA SER A 72 -2.65 2.31 5.74
C SER A 72 -1.38 2.85 5.10
N ILE A 73 -0.23 2.53 5.67
CA ILE A 73 1.08 2.77 5.01
C ILE A 73 1.17 2.10 3.63
N TYR A 74 0.44 1.00 3.44
CA TYR A 74 0.36 0.31 2.16
C TYR A 74 -0.23 1.17 1.04
N ASN A 75 -0.97 2.24 1.35
CA ASN A 75 -1.38 3.23 0.36
C ASN A 75 -0.15 3.91 -0.27
N ILE A 76 0.83 4.30 0.55
CA ILE A 76 2.09 4.90 0.10
C ILE A 76 2.89 3.90 -0.73
N PHE A 77 3.02 2.65 -0.25
CA PHE A 77 3.72 1.60 -0.98
C PHE A 77 3.08 1.34 -2.35
N SER A 78 1.75 1.22 -2.39
CA SER A 78 1.02 1.00 -3.64
C SER A 78 1.22 2.15 -4.64
N LEU A 79 1.17 3.40 -4.19
CA LEU A 79 1.39 4.56 -5.06
C LEU A 79 2.80 4.58 -5.64
N ILE A 80 3.82 4.36 -4.81
CA ILE A 80 5.22 4.31 -5.23
C ILE A 80 5.43 3.14 -6.19
N SER A 81 5.05 1.92 -5.79
CA SER A 81 5.23 0.72 -6.61
C SER A 81 4.51 0.84 -7.96
N GLN A 82 3.29 1.36 -7.99
CA GLN A 82 2.57 1.57 -9.25
C GLN A 82 3.30 2.58 -10.14
N TYR A 83 3.75 3.70 -9.59
CA TYR A 83 4.49 4.70 -10.36
C TYR A 83 5.80 4.14 -10.91
N GLU A 84 6.60 3.49 -10.06
CA GLU A 84 7.91 2.96 -10.45
C GLU A 84 7.80 1.80 -11.44
N THR A 85 6.71 1.03 -11.39
CA THR A 85 6.41 -0.03 -12.38
C THR A 85 5.89 0.55 -13.71
N THR A 86 5.15 1.66 -13.68
CA THR A 86 4.48 2.20 -14.87
C THR A 86 5.31 3.25 -15.61
N TYR A 87 5.91 4.18 -14.87
CA TYR A 87 6.59 5.36 -15.40
C TYR A 87 8.08 5.40 -15.03
N GLY A 88 8.45 4.88 -13.85
CA GLY A 88 9.82 4.97 -13.31
C GLY A 88 10.75 3.81 -13.65
N THR A 89 10.34 2.90 -14.54
CA THR A 89 11.09 1.66 -14.86
C THR A 89 12.50 1.92 -15.37
N GLN A 90 12.71 3.03 -16.09
CA GLN A 90 14.01 3.39 -16.67
C GLN A 90 14.85 4.33 -15.78
N ASP A 91 14.28 4.85 -14.70
CA ASP A 91 14.92 5.89 -13.90
C ASP A 91 15.98 5.35 -12.93
N ASN A 92 16.18 4.03 -12.85
CA ASN A 92 17.05 3.38 -11.86
C ASN A 92 16.82 3.87 -10.42
N ALA A 93 15.57 4.26 -10.12
CA ALA A 93 15.19 4.77 -8.81
C ALA A 93 15.37 3.70 -7.72
N LYS A 94 15.94 4.10 -6.58
CA LYS A 94 15.90 3.36 -5.32
C LYS A 94 14.98 4.13 -4.38
N VAL A 95 14.01 3.42 -3.81
CA VAL A 95 13.01 4.05 -2.93
C VAL A 95 13.00 3.32 -1.61
N SER A 96 13.14 4.07 -0.51
CA SER A 96 12.93 3.57 0.84
C SER A 96 11.89 4.42 1.55
N VAL A 97 11.11 3.78 2.42
CA VAL A 97 10.06 4.42 3.21
C VAL A 97 10.27 4.03 4.64
N VAL A 98 10.50 5.04 5.47
CA VAL A 98 10.65 4.88 6.90
C VAL A 98 9.33 5.28 7.56
N TYR A 99 8.77 4.40 8.37
CA TYR A 99 7.43 4.61 8.93
C TYR A 99 7.25 4.06 10.35
N SER A 100 6.28 4.62 11.08
CA SER A 100 5.89 4.21 12.43
C SER A 100 4.38 4.36 12.58
N THR A 101 3.68 3.27 12.86
CA THR A 101 2.22 3.23 13.00
C THR A 101 1.83 3.19 14.47
N ASN A 102 0.91 4.07 14.89
CA ASN A 102 0.32 4.07 16.25
C ASN A 102 1.34 4.02 17.40
N GLY A 103 2.53 4.62 17.23
CA GLY A 103 3.59 4.63 18.24
C GLY A 103 4.40 3.33 18.36
N HIS A 104 4.18 2.36 17.47
CA HIS A 104 5.05 1.18 17.35
C HIS A 104 6.45 1.55 16.84
N PRO A 105 7.45 0.66 17.02
CA PRO A 105 8.79 0.89 16.52
C PRO A 105 8.84 1.22 15.04
N GLN A 106 9.79 2.08 14.69
CA GLN A 106 10.07 2.46 13.33
C GLN A 106 10.45 1.24 12.50
N LYS A 107 9.90 1.18 11.29
CA LYS A 107 10.17 0.17 10.28
C LYS A 107 10.62 0.86 9.01
N GLU A 108 11.33 0.09 8.19
CA GLU A 108 11.75 0.51 6.86
C GLU A 108 11.17 -0.46 5.84
N TRP A 109 10.68 0.09 4.74
CA TRP A 109 10.29 -0.65 3.56
C TRP A 109 11.14 -0.17 2.40
N ASN A 110 11.67 -1.12 1.63
CA ASN A 110 12.43 -0.83 0.43
C ASN A 110 11.65 -1.32 -0.77
N LEU A 111 11.62 -0.53 -1.84
CA LEU A 111 11.05 -0.98 -3.10
C LEU A 111 11.94 -2.07 -3.70
N GLU A 112 11.43 -3.28 -3.77
CA GLU A 112 12.02 -4.36 -4.56
C GLU A 112 11.64 -4.16 -6.03
N LYS A 113 12.65 -4.12 -6.91
CA LYS A 113 12.51 -4.00 -8.36
C LYS A 113 12.70 -5.34 -9.04
#